data_AF-A0A543PYQ0-F1
#
_entry.id   AF-A0A543PYQ0-F1
#
_cell.length_a   1.000
_cell.length_b   1.000
_cell.length_c   1.000
_cell.angle_alpha   90.00
_cell.angle_beta   90.00
_cell.angle_gamma   90.00
#
_symmetry.space_group_name_H-M   'P 1'
#
loop_
_entity.id
_entity.type
_entity.pdbx_description
1 polymer ?
#
loop_
_entity_poly.entity_id
_entity_poly.type
_entity_poly.pdbx_seq_one_letter_code
_entity_poly.pdbx_strand_id
1 'polypeptide(L)' 'MSKQTTLTAGRPSATKSRVATLASLADDTAMKRVNFELPADQHTKLKIYATRQGKTIKELLTEYVTQLPEG' A
#
# COMPACT_ATOMS: atom_id res chain seq x y z
N MET A 1 41.22 38.85 -22.64
CA MET A 1 40.02 38.16 -23.17
C MET A 1 39.74 36.93 -22.30
N SER A 2 39.01 37.11 -21.20
CA SER A 2 38.65 36.04 -20.25
C SER A 2 37.35 35.38 -20.70
N LYS A 3 37.39 34.07 -21.01
CA LYS A 3 36.22 33.27 -21.38
C LYS A 3 35.30 33.10 -20.17
N GLN A 4 34.09 33.64 -20.26
CA GLN A 4 33.00 33.37 -19.31
C GLN A 4 32.51 31.93 -19.50
N THR A 5 32.74 31.09 -18.49
CA THR A 5 32.17 29.75 -18.41
C THR A 5 30.74 29.89 -17.89
N THR A 6 29.77 29.96 -18.79
CA THR A 6 28.34 29.98 -18.46
C THR A 6 27.95 28.60 -17.91
N LEU A 7 27.84 28.48 -16.58
CA LEU A 7 27.34 27.25 -15.95
C LEU A 7 25.82 27.20 -16.12
N THR A 8 25.35 26.46 -17.12
CA THR A 8 23.92 26.18 -17.31
C THR A 8 23.45 25.22 -16.23
N ALA A 9 22.65 25.70 -15.27
CA ALA A 9 21.94 24.88 -14.31
C ALA A 9 20.74 24.17 -14.99
N GLY A 10 21.04 23.12 -15.77
CA GLY A 10 20.04 22.20 -16.32
C GLY A 10 19.91 20.95 -15.44
N ARG A 11 18.69 20.56 -15.08
CA ARG A 11 18.43 19.31 -14.35
C ARG A 11 18.70 18.12 -15.29
N PRO A 12 19.62 17.19 -14.96
CA PRO A 12 19.79 15.97 -15.73
C PRO A 12 18.66 15.01 -15.39
N SER A 13 17.48 15.21 -15.97
CA SER A 13 16.37 14.25 -15.91
C SER A 13 16.10 13.66 -17.28
N ALA A 14 17.15 13.15 -17.90
CA ALA A 14 17.03 12.20 -19.00
C ALA A 14 18.32 11.40 -19.04
N THR A 15 18.35 10.20 -18.44
CA THR A 15 18.59 8.92 -19.13
C THR A 15 18.56 7.76 -18.12
N LYS A 16 17.94 6.64 -18.53
CA LYS A 16 18.02 5.27 -17.96
C LYS A 16 17.13 4.93 -16.75
N SER A 17 15.87 4.63 -17.11
CA SER A 17 15.25 3.33 -16.82
C SER A 17 16.27 2.20 -16.58
N ARG A 18 16.65 1.96 -15.32
CA ARG A 18 17.40 0.77 -14.93
C ARG A 18 17.41 0.50 -13.42
N VAL A 19 16.27 0.68 -12.75
CA VAL A 19 16.00 0.11 -11.41
C VAL A 19 14.58 -0.47 -11.35
N ALA A 20 14.08 -1.01 -12.47
CA ALA A 20 12.90 -1.89 -12.49
C ALA A 20 13.32 -3.33 -12.10
N THR A 21 14.15 -3.46 -11.07
CA THR A 21 14.75 -4.72 -10.65
C THR A 21 13.94 -5.25 -9.46
N LEU A 22 13.29 -6.40 -9.66
CA LEU A 22 12.57 -7.23 -8.69
C LEU A 22 11.23 -6.70 -8.15
N ALA A 23 11.08 -5.41 -7.84
CA ALA A 23 9.80 -4.89 -7.34
C ALA A 23 8.65 -4.98 -8.36
N SER A 24 8.98 -4.99 -9.66
CA SER A 24 7.98 -5.10 -10.74
C SER A 24 7.54 -6.55 -11.03
N LEU A 25 8.16 -7.56 -10.40
CA LEU A 25 7.85 -8.98 -10.57
C LEU A 25 7.14 -9.60 -9.36
N ALA A 26 6.96 -8.85 -8.27
CA ALA A 26 5.98 -9.27 -7.27
C ALA A 26 4.62 -9.21 -7.96
N ASP A 27 3.92 -10.34 -8.04
CA ASP A 27 2.49 -10.34 -8.33
C ASP A 27 1.81 -9.56 -7.21
N ASP A 28 1.75 -8.24 -7.37
CA ASP A 28 0.98 -7.35 -6.54
C ASP A 28 -0.47 -7.65 -6.87
N THR A 29 -1.03 -8.66 -6.19
CA THR A 29 -2.47 -8.91 -6.20
C THR A 29 -3.14 -7.56 -5.93
N ALA A 30 -3.87 -7.05 -6.92
CA ALA A 30 -4.40 -5.70 -6.86
C ALA A 30 -5.33 -5.57 -5.65
N MET A 31 -4.82 -4.93 -4.59
CA MET A 31 -5.55 -4.76 -3.35
C MET A 31 -6.72 -3.81 -3.58
N LYS A 32 -7.95 -4.30 -3.42
CA LYS A 32 -9.15 -3.47 -3.45
C LYS A 32 -9.51 -3.02 -2.04
N ARG A 33 -9.63 -1.71 -1.84
CA ARG A 33 -10.17 -1.14 -0.61
C ARG A 33 -11.68 -1.33 -0.59
N VAL A 34 -12.21 -1.82 0.52
CA VAL A 34 -13.65 -1.86 0.79
C VAL A 34 -14.06 -0.64 1.59
N ASN A 35 -15.22 -0.07 1.28
CA ASN A 35 -15.81 0.99 2.10
C ASN A 35 -16.58 0.33 3.24
N PHE A 36 -16.26 0.70 4.49
CA PHE A 36 -16.83 0.05 5.67
C PHE A 36 -17.08 1.08 6.75
N GLU A 37 -18.31 1.11 7.24
CA GLU A 37 -18.75 2.01 8.30
C GLU A 37 -19.46 1.19 9.38
N LEU A 38 -19.17 1.51 10.64
CA LEU A 38 -19.79 0.90 11.80
C LEU A 38 -20.09 1.99 12.83
N PRO A 39 -21.21 1.87 13.57
CA PRO A 39 -21.40 2.61 14.81
C PRO A 39 -20.21 2.42 15.77
N ALA A 40 -19.91 3.46 16.57
CA ALA A 40 -18.74 3.47 17.44
C ALA A 40 -18.71 2.32 18.46
N ASP A 41 -19.87 1.88 18.94
CA ASP A 41 -20.01 0.76 19.87
C ASP A 41 -19.66 -0.58 19.19
N GLN A 42 -20.07 -0.76 17.93
CA GLN A 42 -19.76 -1.95 17.14
C GLN A 42 -18.28 -2.00 16.75
N HIS A 43 -17.70 -0.86 16.35
CA HIS A 43 -16.26 -0.77 16.10
C HIS A 43 -15.44 -1.10 17.37
N THR A 44 -15.89 -0.64 18.54
CA THR A 44 -15.23 -0.96 19.82
C THR A 44 -15.30 -2.46 20.12
N LYS A 45 -16.46 -3.09 19.94
CA LYS A 45 -16.63 -4.54 20.09
C LYS A 45 -15.70 -5.30 19.13
N LEU A 46 -15.66 -4.90 17.86
CA LEU A 46 -14.81 -5.50 16.83
C LEU A 46 -13.32 -5.38 17.20
N LYS A 47 -12.89 -4.22 17.68
CA LYS A 47 -11.51 -3.98 18.12
C LYS A 47 -11.13 -4.87 19.29
N ILE A 48 -11.96 -4.93 20.34
CA ILE A 48 -11.71 -5.80 21.51
C ILE A 48 -11.63 -7.27 21.08
N TYR A 49 -12.53 -7.72 20.21
CA TYR A 49 -12.55 -9.09 19.72
C TYR A 49 -11.29 -9.45 18.92
N ALA A 50 -10.80 -8.54 18.07
CA ALA A 50 -9.54 -8.73 17.35
C ALA A 50 -8.33 -8.78 18.30
N THR A 51 -8.26 -7.85 19.27
CA THR A 51 -7.18 -7.82 20.27
C THR A 51 -7.13 -9.10 21.11
N ARG A 52 -8.29 -9.65 21.51
CA ARG A 52 -8.35 -10.92 22.27
C ARG A 52 -7.76 -12.11 21.52
N GLN A 53 -7.73 -12.06 20.19
CA GLN A 53 -7.15 -13.09 19.33
C GLN A 53 -5.71 -12.79 18.90
N GLY A 54 -5.14 -11.65 19.33
CA GLY A 54 -3.85 -11.18 18.86
C GLY A 54 -3.83 -10.76 17.39
N LYS A 55 -5.00 -10.41 16.82
CA LYS A 55 -5.16 -10.03 15.41
C LYS A 55 -5.51 -8.56 15.28
N THR A 56 -5.19 -7.98 14.13
CA THR A 56 -5.74 -6.70 13.68
C THR A 56 -7.15 -6.89 13.11
N ILE A 57 -7.94 -5.81 13.05
CA ILE A 57 -9.26 -5.84 12.38
C ILE A 57 -9.12 -6.26 10.92
N LYS A 58 -8.03 -5.84 10.24
CA LYS A 58 -7.74 -6.23 8.86
C LYS A 58 -7.61 -7.75 8.73
N GLU A 59 -6.74 -8.37 9.52
CA GLU A 59 -6.49 -9.82 9.47
C GLU A 59 -7.76 -10.60 9.76
N LEU A 60 -8.52 -10.18 10.78
CA LEU A 60 -9.78 -10.81 11.16
C LEU A 60 -10.80 -10.76 10.01
N LEU A 61 -10.96 -9.61 9.36
CA LEU A 61 -11.87 -9.46 8.24
C LEU A 61 -11.38 -10.19 6.99
N THR A 62 -10.08 -10.20 6.73
CA THR A 62 -9.49 -10.98 5.63
C THR A 62 -9.77 -12.46 5.82
N GLU A 63 -9.52 -13.01 7.01
CA GLU A 63 -9.77 -14.42 7.32
C GLU A 63 -11.26 -14.76 7.22
N TYR A 64 -12.14 -13.89 7.73
CA TYR A 64 -13.58 -14.06 7.55
C TYR A 64 -13.98 -14.13 6.07
N VAL A 65 -13.42 -13.24 5.24
CA VAL A 65 -13.68 -13.25 3.79
C VAL A 65 -13.17 -14.53 3.12
N THR A 66 -12.04 -15.09 3.55
CA THR A 66 -11.54 -16.36 3.00
C THR A 66 -12.41 -17.58 3.32
N GLN A 67 -13.29 -17.48 4.31
CA GLN A 67 -14.21 -18.55 4.71
C GLN A 67 -15.58 -18.45 4.03
N LEU A 68 -15.83 -17.41 3.22
CA LEU A 68 -17.08 -17.27 2.50
C LEU A 68 -17.18 -18.36 1.42
N PRO A 69 -18.37 -18.96 1.21
CA PRO A 69 -18.54 -19.95 0.14
C PRO A 69 -18.30 -19.31 -1.22
N GLU A 70 -17.68 -20.06 -2.13
CA GLU A 70 -17.65 -19.68 -3.55
C GLU A 70 -19.08 -19.83 -4.10
N GLY A 71 -19.59 -18.76 -4.70
CA GLY A 71 -20.94 -18.70 -5.26
C GLY A 71 -21.08 -19.47 -6.58
#